data_AF-R4U359-F1
#
_entry.id   AF-R4U359-F1
#
_cell.length_a   1.000
_cell.length_b   1.000
_cell.length_c   1.000
_cell.angle_alpha   90.00
_cell.angle_beta   90.00
_cell.angle_gamma   90.00
#
_symmetry.space_group_name_H-M   'P 1'
#
loop_
_entity.id
_entity.type
_entity.pdbx_description
1 polymer ?
#
loop_
_entity_poly.entity_id
_entity_poly.type
_entity_poly.pdbx_seq_one_letter_code
_entity_poly.pdbx_strand_id
1 'polypeptide(L)'
;RVIFPKSAMNKDNEWKYVANQENFKQGIRVEVCEKQDSTCNVIGNLPLGYKSICKQKFIQRELLSVSLNGSVSLDTFLFPSSCCCYVTFTANTRMI
;
A
#
# COMPACT_ATOMS: atom_id res chain seq x y z
N ARG A 1 4.66 -5.54 9.70
CA ARG A 1 5.51 -4.81 10.69
C ARG A 1 4.81 -3.53 11.15
N VAL A 2 5.18 -2.93 12.28
CA VAL A 2 4.67 -1.61 12.68
C VAL A 2 5.74 -0.55 12.37
N ILE A 3 5.32 0.59 11.82
CA ILE A 3 6.17 1.76 11.55
C ILE A 3 5.61 2.99 12.26
N PHE A 4 6.47 3.97 12.53
CA PHE A 4 6.09 5.25 13.10
C PHE A 4 6.57 6.36 12.15
N PRO A 5 5.77 6.70 11.12
CA PRO A 5 6.20 7.62 10.06
C PRO A 5 6.42 9.02 10.65
N LYS A 6 7.54 9.65 10.28
CA LYS A 6 7.81 11.08 10.60
C LYS A 6 7.23 12.01 9.55
N SER A 7 7.18 11.54 8.30
CA SER A 7 6.54 12.21 7.17
C SER A 7 5.90 11.16 6.26
N ALA A 8 4.86 11.56 5.54
CA ALA A 8 4.17 10.74 4.56
C ALA A 8 3.49 11.63 3.51
N MET A 9 3.24 11.07 2.34
CA MET A 9 2.44 11.73 1.30
C MET A 9 0.96 11.47 1.56
N ASN A 10 0.16 12.53 1.67
CA ASN A 10 -1.29 12.42 1.86
C ASN A 10 -1.99 12.08 0.53
N LYS A 11 -3.31 11.87 0.58
CA LYS A 11 -4.15 11.55 -0.59
C LYS A 11 -4.16 12.63 -1.68
N ASP A 12 -3.78 13.86 -1.33
CA ASP A 12 -3.72 15.01 -2.22
C ASP A 12 -2.32 15.17 -2.85
N ASN A 13 -1.45 14.16 -2.70
CA ASN A 13 -0.06 14.14 -3.15
C ASN A 13 0.86 15.18 -2.49
N GLU A 14 0.51 15.60 -1.27
CA GLU A 14 1.30 16.55 -0.49
C GLU A 14 2.14 15.82 0.57
N TRP A 15 3.43 16.15 0.65
CA TRP A 15 4.26 15.67 1.75
C TRP A 15 3.93 16.45 3.03
N LYS A 16 3.50 15.72 4.07
CA LYS A 16 3.20 16.28 5.38
C LYS A 16 4.09 15.65 6.45
N TYR A 17 4.34 16.41 7.52
CA TYR A 17 4.94 15.88 8.73
C TYR A 17 3.85 15.28 9.62
N VAL A 18 4.06 14.06 10.09
CA VAL A 18 3.15 13.38 11.01
C VAL A 18 3.43 13.89 12.43
N ALA A 19 2.41 14.41 13.10
CA ALA A 19 2.47 14.98 14.43
C ALA A 19 2.62 13.90 15.50
N ASN A 20 3.80 13.27 15.57
CA ASN A 20 4.14 12.36 16.66
C ASN A 20 4.62 13.15 17.89
N GLN A 21 4.17 12.75 19.07
CA GLN A 21 4.63 13.28 20.35
C GLN A 21 5.42 12.22 21.13
N GLU A 22 6.17 12.62 22.14
CA GLU A 22 6.99 11.70 22.95
C GLU A 22 6.13 10.63 23.64
N ASN A 23 5.00 11.03 24.19
CA ASN A 23 4.02 10.18 24.86
C ASN A 23 2.96 9.57 23.93
N PHE A 24 2.88 10.02 22.67
CA PHE A 24 1.88 9.53 21.71
C PHE A 24 2.43 9.50 20.28
N LYS A 25 2.92 8.32 19.86
CA LYS A 25 3.38 8.08 18.49
C LYS A 25 2.31 7.34 17.69
N GLN A 26 2.07 7.82 16.48
CA GLN A 26 1.05 7.29 15.58
C GLN A 26 1.61 6.09 14.81
N GLY A 27 1.49 4.90 15.41
CA GLY A 27 1.98 3.65 14.84
C GLY A 27 1.06 3.09 13.76
N ILE A 28 1.61 2.76 12.60
CA ILE A 28 0.89 2.14 11.49
C ILE A 28 1.42 0.73 11.26
N ARG A 29 0.51 -0.26 11.29
CA ARG A 29 0.83 -1.61 10.79
C ARG A 29 0.85 -1.59 9.27
N VAL A 30 1.99 -1.98 8.70
CA VAL A 30 2.19 -2.12 7.26
C VAL A 30 2.57 -3.55 6.88
N GLU A 31 2.07 -3.97 5.73
CA GLU A 31 2.41 -5.25 5.10
C GLU A 31 2.80 -4.96 3.65
N VAL A 32 4.04 -5.31 3.32
CA VAL A 32 4.67 -5.00 2.03
C VAL A 32 4.88 -6.30 1.28
N CYS A 33 4.63 -6.32 -0.03
CA CYS A 33 4.95 -7.45 -0.89
C CYS A 33 6.44 -7.79 -0.78
N GLU A 34 6.75 -9.06 -0.51
CA GLU A 34 8.13 -9.56 -0.56
C GLU A 34 8.68 -9.53 -2.00
N LYS A 35 7.84 -9.91 -2.96
CA LYS A 35 8.14 -9.90 -4.39
C LYS A 35 7.01 -9.22 -5.14
N GLN A 36 7.08 -7.89 -5.27
CA GLN A 36 6.09 -7.15 -6.04
C GLN A 36 6.26 -7.44 -7.53
N ASP A 37 5.14 -7.52 -8.26
CA ASP A 37 5.09 -7.69 -9.70
C ASP A 37 5.65 -9.03 -10.22
N SER A 38 6.00 -9.96 -9.32
CA SER A 38 6.36 -11.32 -9.67
C SER A 38 5.13 -12.22 -9.86
N THR A 39 5.32 -13.35 -10.53
CA THR A 39 4.33 -14.43 -10.56
C THR A 39 4.02 -14.89 -9.14
N CYS A 40 2.73 -15.14 -8.86
CA CYS A 40 2.32 -15.61 -7.54
C CYS A 40 2.78 -17.04 -7.28
N ASN A 41 3.10 -17.35 -6.02
CA ASN A 41 3.23 -18.73 -5.58
C ASN A 41 1.84 -19.34 -5.33
N VAL A 42 1.23 -19.89 -6.38
CA VAL A 42 -0.06 -20.59 -6.29
C VAL A 42 0.17 -22.08 -6.06
N ILE A 43 -0.71 -22.72 -5.29
CA ILE A 43 -0.68 -24.16 -5.13
C ILE A 43 -1.19 -24.79 -6.42
N GLY A 44 -0.34 -25.56 -7.09
CA GLY A 44 -0.63 -26.16 -8.40
C GLY A 44 -0.34 -25.21 -9.58
N ASN A 45 -0.87 -25.58 -10.75
CA ASN A 45 -0.71 -24.79 -11.98
C ASN A 45 -1.97 -23.95 -12.25
N LEU A 46 -1.77 -22.74 -12.75
CA LEU A 46 -2.89 -21.97 -13.31
C LEU A 46 -3.38 -22.64 -14.60
N PRO A 47 -4.70 -22.59 -14.89
CA PRO A 47 -5.23 -23.06 -16.16
C PRO A 47 -4.57 -22.34 -17.34
N LEU A 48 -4.51 -23.02 -18.48
CA LEU A 48 -3.96 -22.46 -19.72
C LEU A 48 -4.63 -21.12 -20.06
N GLY A 49 -3.81 -20.16 -20.46
CA GLY A 49 -4.26 -18.81 -20.77
C GLY A 49 -4.29 -17.85 -19.59
N TYR A 50 -4.19 -18.31 -18.33
CA TYR A 50 -4.10 -17.43 -17.18
C TYR A 50 -2.65 -17.10 -16.80
N LYS A 51 -2.45 -15.86 -16.33
CA LYS A 51 -1.22 -15.41 -15.68
C LYS A 51 -1.55 -14.84 -14.31
N SER A 52 -0.60 -14.94 -13.38
CA SER A 52 -0.73 -14.33 -12.06
C SER A 52 0.36 -13.31 -11.78
N ILE A 53 0.04 -12.32 -10.95
CA ILE A 53 0.97 -11.28 -10.51
C ILE A 53 0.64 -10.83 -9.08
N CYS A 54 1.66 -10.74 -8.23
CA CYS A 54 1.56 -10.15 -6.91
C CYS A 54 1.48 -8.62 -7.03
N LYS A 55 0.44 -7.98 -6.51
CA LYS A 55 0.36 -6.52 -6.40
C LYS A 55 0.17 -6.07 -4.97
N GLN A 56 0.86 -4.99 -4.63
CA GLN A 56 0.69 -4.28 -3.37
C GLN A 56 -0.70 -3.65 -3.31
N LYS A 57 -1.40 -3.88 -2.21
CA LYS A 57 -2.59 -3.13 -1.83
C LYS A 57 -2.22 -2.04 -0.85
N PHE A 58 -2.95 -0.93 -0.94
CA PHE A 58 -2.80 0.21 -0.05
C PHE A 58 -4.12 0.46 0.68
N ILE A 59 -4.02 1.03 1.87
CA ILE A 59 -5.15 1.46 2.66
C ILE A 59 -4.99 2.92 3.04
N GLN A 60 -6.11 3.62 3.13
CA GLN A 60 -6.16 4.97 3.67
C GLN A 60 -6.17 4.91 5.20
N ARG A 61 -5.30 5.70 5.83
CA ARG A 61 -5.26 5.88 7.28
C ARG A 61 -5.22 7.36 7.59
N GLU A 62 -6.01 7.74 8.57
CA GLU A 62 -6.02 9.10 9.08
C GLU A 62 -4.96 9.23 10.16
N LEU A 63 -4.11 10.25 10.04
CA LEU A 63 -3.10 10.62 11.02
C LEU A 63 -3.15 12.13 11.25
N LEU A 64 -2.78 12.55 12.45
CA LEU A 64 -2.53 13.96 12.73
C LEU A 64 -1.24 14.40 12.02
N SER A 65 -1.33 15.50 11.28
CA SER A 65 -0.24 16.13 10.55
C SER A 65 -0.04 17.58 10.99
N VAL A 66 1.14 18.13 10.71
CA VAL A 66 1.45 19.54 10.94
C VAL A 66 1.28 20.32 9.64
N SER A 67 0.45 21.35 9.68
CA SER A 67 0.24 22.32 8.60
C SER A 67 1.36 23.35 8.52
N LEU A 68 1.46 24.08 7.41
CA LEU A 68 2.53 25.09 7.18
C LEU A 68 2.53 26.22 8.22
N ASN A 69 1.36 26.57 8.75
CA ASN A 69 1.17 27.56 9.82
C ASN A 69 1.43 26.98 11.22
N GLY A 70 1.87 25.73 11.34
CA GLY A 70 2.11 25.05 12.60
C GLY A 70 0.87 24.44 13.27
N SER A 71 -0.32 24.57 12.69
CA SER A 71 -1.52 23.93 13.25
C SER A 71 -1.52 22.41 13.02
N VAL A 72 -2.18 21.67 13.90
CA VAL A 72 -2.33 20.22 13.77
C VAL A 72 -3.73 19.90 13.26
N SER A 73 -3.81 19.06 12.21
CA SER A 73 -5.07 18.65 11.60
C SER A 73 -5.02 17.18 11.19
N LEU A 74 -6.18 16.58 10.96
CA LEU A 74 -6.26 15.23 10.42
C LEU A 74 -5.95 15.26 8.92
N ASP A 75 -5.09 14.36 8.47
CA ASP A 75 -4.79 14.11 7.06
C ASP A 75 -4.95 12.62 6.75
N THR A 76 -5.33 12.32 5.51
CA THR A 76 -5.47 10.94 5.05
C THR A 76 -4.23 10.53 4.25
N PHE A 77 -3.57 9.46 4.67
CA PHE A 77 -2.35 8.93 4.06
C PHE A 77 -2.56 7.52 3.51
N LEU A 78 -1.83 7.18 2.45
CA LEU A 78 -1.83 5.84 1.88
C LEU A 78 -0.67 5.01 2.43
N PHE A 79 -0.98 3.84 2.99
CA PHE A 79 0.03 2.90 3.49
C PHE A 79 -0.12 1.50 2.89
N PRO A 80 0.99 0.76 2.68
CA PRO A 80 0.96 -0.64 2.29
C PRO A 80 0.20 -1.48 3.31
N SER A 81 -0.84 -2.19 2.88
CA SER A 81 -1.74 -2.93 3.78
C SER A 81 -1.70 -4.44 3.61
N SER A 82 -1.51 -4.94 2.39
CA SER A 82 -1.41 -6.37 2.09
C SER A 82 -0.80 -6.60 0.70
N CYS A 83 -0.33 -7.83 0.44
CA CYS A 83 0.05 -8.27 -0.89
C CYS A 83 -0.99 -9.28 -1.40
N CYS A 84 -1.59 -9.00 -2.55
CA CYS A 84 -2.61 -9.90 -3.12
C CYS A 84 -2.15 -10.47 -4.46
N CYS A 85 -2.51 -11.72 -4.71
CA CYS A 85 -2.33 -12.33 -6.02
C CYS A 85 -3.49 -11.94 -6.94
N TYR A 86 -3.16 -11.42 -8.12
CA TYR A 86 -4.11 -11.10 -9.18
C TYR A 86 -3.94 -12.11 -10.29
N VAL A 87 -5.02 -12.74 -10.70
CA VAL A 87 -5.03 -13.73 -11.77
C VAL A 87 -5.84 -13.17 -12.93
N THR A 88 -5.23 -13.09 -14.11
CA THR A 88 -5.87 -12.53 -15.31
C THR A 88 -5.76 -13.50 -16.47
N PHE A 89 -6.81 -13.56 -17.29
CA PHE A 89 -6.78 -14.28 -18.56
C PHE A 89 -6.03 -13.44 -19.61
N THR A 90 -5.07 -14.06 -20.28
CA THR A 90 -4.13 -13.41 -21.21
C THR A 90 -4.00 -14.13 -22.55
N ALA A 91 -4.81 -15.18 -22.81
CA ALA A 91 -4.83 -15.81 -24.13
C ALA A 91 -5.38 -14.80 -25.16
N ASN A 92 -4.64 -14.64 -26.25
CA ASN A 92 -4.97 -13.71 -27.31
C ASN A 92 -6.07 -14.36 -28.19
N THR A 93 -7.26 -13.76 -28.26
CA THR A 93 -8.42 -14.24 -29.04
C THR A 93 -8.20 -14.21 -30.57
N ARG A 94 -6.96 -13.99 -31.04
CA ARG A 94 -6.58 -13.90 -32.46
C ARG A 94 -5.73 -15.08 -32.97
N MET A 95 -5.58 -16.15 -32.19
CA MET A 95 -4.95 -17.39 -32.66
C MET A 95 -5.82 -18.60 -32.32
N ILE A 96 -7.05 -18.60 -32.84
CA ILE A 96 -7.86 -19.79 -33.09
C ILE A 96 -8.45 -19.61 -34.49
#